data_AF-A0A7Y1YPR2-F1
#
_entry.id   AF-A0A7Y1YPR2-F1
#
_cell.length_a   1.000
_cell.length_b   1.000
_cell.length_c   1.000
_cell.angle_alpha   90.00
_cell.angle_beta   90.00
_cell.angle_gamma   90.00
#
_symmetry.space_group_name_H-M   'P 1'
#
loop_
_entity.id
_entity.type
_entity.pdbx_description
1 polymer ?
#
loop_
_entity_poly.entity_id
_entity_poly.type
_entity_poly.pdbx_seq_one_letter_code
_entity_poly.pdbx_strand_id
1 'polypeptide(L)' 'MQKMTRKLNLITAILTMLLIQSCQQNEYYRMEARELASGDRNDTLFFGLHLGMSSKEFYTHCWDLNQQGIVRQG' A
#
# COMPACT_ATOMS: atom_id res chain seq x y z
N MET A 1 -34.86 -15.11 -35.16
CA MET A 1 -34.64 -15.22 -33.70
C MET A 1 -33.20 -15.53 -33.30
N GLN A 2 -32.57 -16.62 -33.75
CA GLN A 2 -31.23 -17.05 -33.29
C GLN A 2 -30.09 -16.02 -33.44
N LYS A 3 -30.08 -15.19 -34.50
CA LYS A 3 -29.10 -14.10 -34.68
C LYS A 3 -29.26 -12.97 -33.63
N MET A 4 -30.49 -12.70 -33.21
CA MET A 4 -30.80 -11.67 -32.21
C MET A 4 -30.38 -12.13 -30.81
N THR A 5 -30.61 -13.40 -30.48
CA THR A 5 -30.14 -14.03 -29.23
C THR A 5 -28.61 -14.06 -29.14
N ARG A 6 -27.90 -14.34 -30.25
CA ARG A 6 -26.43 -14.28 -30.28
C ARG A 6 -25.89 -12.87 -30.04
N LYS A 7 -26.52 -11.84 -30.62
CA LYS A 7 -26.15 -10.43 -30.38
C LYS A 7 -26.41 -10.02 -28.93
N LEU A 8 -27.54 -10.43 -28.35
CA LEU A 8 -27.88 -10.17 -26.95
C LEU A 8 -26.85 -10.81 -26.00
N ASN A 9 -26.49 -12.08 -26.22
CA ASN A 9 -25.48 -12.77 -25.42
C ASN A 9 -24.09 -12.11 -25.52
N LEU A 10 -23.72 -11.61 -26.71
CA LEU A 10 -22.49 -10.86 -26.93
C LEU A 10 -22.48 -9.54 -26.14
N ILE A 11 -23.59 -8.80 -26.15
CA ILE A 11 -23.74 -7.55 -25.39
C ILE A 11 -23.64 -7.83 -23.88
N THR A 12 -24.33 -8.88 -23.40
CA THR A 12 -24.26 -9.29 -22.00
C THR A 12 -22.82 -9.66 -21.61
N ALA A 13 -22.10 -10.41 -22.45
CA ALA A 13 -20.71 -10.77 -22.19
C ALA A 13 -19.79 -9.53 -22.10
N ILE A 14 -19.95 -8.56 -23.00
CA ILE A 14 -19.19 -7.31 -22.99
C ILE A 14 -19.50 -6.49 -21.74
N LEU A 15 -20.78 -6.35 -21.37
CA LEU A 15 -21.19 -5.64 -20.15
C LEU A 15 -20.60 -6.29 -18.89
N THR A 16 -20.60 -7.63 -18.83
CA THR A 16 -20.01 -8.38 -17.71
C THR A 16 -18.50 -8.16 -17.64
N MET A 17 -17.81 -8.10 -18.79
CA MET A 17 -16.39 -7.83 -18.88
C MET A 17 -16.01 -6.39 -18.49
N LEU A 18 -16.87 -5.41 -18.74
CA LEU A 18 -16.63 -4.03 -18.32
C LEU A 18 -16.76 -3.85 -16.80
N LEU A 19 -17.71 -4.55 -16.17
CA LEU A 19 -17.91 -4.48 -14.71
C LEU A 19 -16.76 -5.09 -13.89
N ILE A 20 -16.01 -6.05 -14.44
CA ILE A 20 -14.85 -6.64 -13.74
C ILE A 20 -13.60 -5.73 -13.79
N GLN A 21 -13.49 -4.83 -14.77
CA GLN A 21 -12.31 -3.95 -14.89
C GLN A 21 -12.28 -2.81 -13.87
N SER A 22 -13.45 -2.37 -13.36
CA SER A 22 -13.53 -1.29 -12.38
C SER A 22 -12.96 -1.67 -11.00
N CYS A 23 -12.81 -2.96 -10.69
CA CYS A 23 -12.28 -3.40 -9.39
C CYS A 23 -10.76 -3.22 -9.25
N GLN A 24 -10.01 -3.01 -10.35
CA GLN A 24 -8.53 -2.99 -10.34
C GLN A 24 -7.92 -1.58 -10.52
N GLN A 25 -8.72 -0.53 -10.32
CA GLN A 25 -8.36 0.84 -10.70
C GLN A 25 -8.01 1.76 -9.54
N ASN A 26 -7.87 1.24 -8.32
CA ASN A 26 -7.42 2.03 -7.18
C ASN A 26 -5.89 2.25 -7.26
N GLU A 27 -5.48 3.52 -7.32
CA GLU A 27 -4.07 3.94 -7.34
C GLU A 27 -3.29 3.41 -6.12
N TYR A 28 -3.94 3.23 -4.97
CA TYR A 28 -3.33 2.61 -3.79
C TYR A 28 -2.81 1.21 -4.09
N TYR A 29 -3.64 0.32 -4.65
CA TYR A 29 -3.24 -1.08 -4.91
C TYR A 29 -2.15 -1.17 -6.00
N ARG A 30 -2.15 -0.22 -6.95
CA ARG A 30 -1.10 -0.14 -7.98
C ARG A 30 0.24 0.31 -7.39
N MET A 31 0.22 1.25 -6.46
CA MET A 31 1.40 1.67 -5.72
C MET A 31 1.89 0.54 -4.82
N GLU A 32 1.01 -0.06 -4.01
CA GLU A 32 1.34 -1.21 -3.15
C GLU A 32 2.00 -2.35 -3.93
N ALA A 33 1.41 -2.80 -5.05
CA ALA A 33 1.99 -3.87 -5.86
C ALA A 33 3.38 -3.51 -6.42
N ARG A 34 3.61 -2.24 -6.77
CA ARG A 34 4.88 -1.74 -7.28
C ARG A 34 5.93 -1.67 -6.17
N GLU A 35 5.59 -1.10 -5.03
CA GLU A 35 6.48 -0.96 -3.88
C GLU A 35 6.86 -2.33 -3.32
N LEU A 36 5.91 -3.26 -3.19
CA LEU A 36 6.19 -4.64 -2.78
C LEU A 36 7.10 -5.38 -3.77
N ALA A 37 6.99 -5.11 -5.07
CA ALA A 37 7.84 -5.71 -6.09
C ALA A 37 9.26 -5.12 -6.14
N SER A 38 9.47 -3.91 -5.59
CA SER A 38 10.80 -3.28 -5.57
C SER A 38 11.80 -4.06 -4.71
N GLY A 39 11.32 -4.75 -3.67
CA GLY A 39 12.17 -5.37 -2.66
C GLY A 39 12.85 -4.38 -1.71
N ASP A 40 12.65 -3.07 -1.93
CA ASP A 40 13.23 -2.02 -1.10
C ASP A 40 12.42 -1.85 0.20
N ARG A 41 13.13 -1.86 1.32
CA ARG A 41 12.53 -1.63 2.64
C ARG A 41 12.74 -0.18 3.05
N ASN A 42 11.69 0.62 2.98
CA ASN A 42 11.68 2.01 3.44
C ASN A 42 11.17 2.07 4.89
N ASP A 43 12.01 1.76 5.87
CA ASP A 43 11.65 1.78 7.29
C ASP A 43 12.28 2.92 8.09
N THR A 44 13.26 3.64 7.53
CA THR A 44 13.92 4.75 8.21
C THR A 44 12.98 5.92 8.44
N LEU A 45 13.01 6.46 9.66
CA LEU A 45 12.29 7.65 10.10
C LEU A 45 13.28 8.75 10.52
N PHE A 46 12.75 9.90 10.89
CA PHE A 46 13.56 11.01 11.40
C PHE A 46 14.25 10.66 12.74
N PHE A 47 15.28 11.43 13.08
CA PHE A 47 16.09 11.28 14.29
C PHE A 47 16.73 9.90 14.47
N GLY A 48 16.94 9.12 13.41
CA GLY A 48 17.57 7.79 13.48
C GLY A 48 16.63 6.68 13.97
N LEU A 49 15.33 6.95 14.07
CA LEU A 49 14.31 5.94 14.32
C LEU A 49 14.04 5.13 13.05
N HIS A 50 13.49 3.93 13.21
CA HIS A 50 13.00 3.13 12.08
C HIS A 50 11.84 2.22 12.48
N LEU A 51 11.02 1.84 11.51
CA LEU A 51 9.91 0.90 11.68
C LEU A 51 10.45 -0.51 11.92
N GLY A 52 9.93 -1.16 12.96
CA GLY A 52 10.37 -2.51 13.38
C GLY A 52 11.49 -2.51 14.42
N MET A 53 11.91 -1.33 14.90
CA MET A 53 12.80 -1.21 16.06
C MET A 53 12.21 -1.91 17.29
N SER A 54 13.04 -2.59 18.09
CA SER A 54 12.57 -3.18 19.34
C SER A 54 12.22 -2.08 20.36
N SER A 55 11.30 -2.36 21.28
CA SER A 55 10.96 -1.39 22.34
C SER A 55 12.19 -0.94 23.14
N LYS A 56 13.15 -1.84 23.38
CA LYS A 56 14.38 -1.52 24.10
C LYS A 56 15.24 -0.51 23.34
N GLU A 57 15.47 -0.74 22.05
CA GLU A 57 16.23 0.17 21.19
C GLU A 57 15.53 1.52 21.08
N PHE A 58 14.21 1.51 20.91
CA PHE A 58 13.40 2.73 20.84
C PHE A 58 13.55 3.59 22.08
N TYR A 59 13.32 3.03 23.26
CA TYR A 59 13.39 3.81 24.51
C TYR A 59 14.82 4.26 24.83
N THR A 60 15.82 3.43 24.53
CA THR A 60 17.23 3.80 24.75
C THR A 60 17.60 4.99 23.86
N HIS A 61 17.25 4.92 22.58
CA HIS A 61 17.53 5.98 21.61
C HIS A 61 16.79 7.28 21.95
N CYS A 62 15.51 7.20 22.30
CA CYS A 62 14.72 8.37 22.74
C CYS A 62 15.28 8.98 24.03
N TRP A 63 15.76 8.16 24.97
CA TRP A 63 16.41 8.64 26.19
C TRP A 63 17.67 9.45 25.86
N ASP A 64 18.53 8.95 24.97
CA ASP A 64 19.74 9.65 24.56
C ASP A 64 19.41 10.98 23.86
N LEU A 65 18.41 10.99 22.98
CA LEU A 65 17.90 12.22 22.35
C LEU A 65 17.31 13.21 23.37
N ASN A 66 16.70 12.69 24.45
CA ASN A 66 16.16 13.51 25.52
C ASN A 66 17.25 14.16 26.37
N GLN A 67 18.32 13.43 26.70
CA GLN A 67 19.50 13.97 27.39
C GLN A 67 20.17 15.08 26.58
N GLN A 68 20.14 14.98 25.25
CA GLN A 68 20.64 15.99 24.32
C GLN A 68 19.68 17.18 24.14
N GLY A 69 18.47 17.12 24.70
CA GLY A 69 17.44 18.15 24.56
C GLY A 69 16.78 18.22 23.18
N ILE A 70 17.02 17.21 22.31
CA ILE A 70 16.46 17.15 20.95
C ILE A 70 14.98 16.80 20.98
N VAL A 71 14.61 15.86 21.85
CA VAL A 71 13.20 15.48 22.09
C VAL A 71 12.87 15.61 23.58
N ARG A 72 11.60 15.85 23.90
CA ARG A 72 11.14 16.01 25.29
C ARG A 72 10.14 14.94 25.74
N GLN A 73 9.67 14.13 24.81
CA GLN A 73 8.67 13.08 25.01
C GLN A 73 9.11 11.88 24.15
N GLY A 74 9.20 10.70 24.75
CA GLY A 74 9.68 9.48 24.11
C GLY A 74 9.60 8.28 25.04
#